data_AF-A0A9D4B0W0-F1
#
_entry.id   AF-A0A9D4B0W0-F1
#
_cell.length_a   1.000
_cell.length_b   1.000
_cell.length_c   1.000
_cell.angle_alpha   90.00
_cell.angle_beta   90.00
_cell.angle_gamma   90.00
#
_symmetry.space_group_name_H-M   'P 1'
#
loop_
_entity.id
_entity.type
_entity.pdbx_description
1 polymer ?
#
loop_
_entity_poly.entity_id
_entity_poly.type
_entity_poly.pdbx_seq_one_letter_code
_entity_poly.pdbx_strand_id
1 'polypeptide(L)'
;MAKFEGVLPEASKKEFQSILDEGMTMPRVALQMVLDAADDAAHTMASSISMRRASWLLLSGLSAEAQQSMQDLPFGGRTLSAEKTDSKLHDLKDTCTTLKTLCLYVPAPARKWFKLQQPQDQGSQPQQDQPHK
;
A
#
# COMPACT_ATOMS: atom_id res chain seq x y z
N MET A 1 -13.75 38.25 4.51
CA MET A 1 -13.27 38.93 3.28
C MET A 1 -14.30 39.89 2.70
N ALA A 2 -15.58 39.49 2.54
CA ALA A 2 -16.64 40.35 1.98
C ALA A 2 -16.92 41.70 2.68
N LYS A 3 -16.32 41.98 3.86
CA LYS A 3 -16.54 43.23 4.61
C LYS A 3 -15.81 44.45 4.03
N PHE A 4 -14.77 44.26 3.21
CA PHE A 4 -13.94 45.37 2.70
C PHE A 4 -14.29 45.79 1.27
N GLU A 5 -14.96 44.91 0.52
CA GLU A 5 -15.25 45.09 -0.90
C GLU A 5 -16.23 46.25 -1.17
N GLY A 6 -17.16 46.50 -0.25
CA GLY A 6 -18.11 47.62 -0.34
C GLY A 6 -17.55 48.98 0.09
N VAL A 7 -16.34 49.03 0.66
CA VAL A 7 -15.73 50.26 1.21
C VAL A 7 -14.59 50.77 0.31
N LEU A 8 -14.08 49.94 -0.61
CA LEU A 8 -13.01 50.33 -1.51
C LEU A 8 -13.50 51.21 -2.67
N PRO A 9 -12.74 52.27 -3.03
CA PRO A 9 -12.95 53.01 -4.28
C PRO A 9 -12.90 52.08 -5.50
N GLU A 10 -13.77 52.33 -6.50
CA GLU A 10 -13.92 51.45 -7.67
C GLU A 10 -12.60 51.16 -8.40
N ALA A 11 -11.72 52.18 -8.49
CA ALA A 11 -10.40 52.05 -9.09
C ALA A 11 -9.48 51.04 -8.37
N SER A 12 -9.63 50.88 -7.05
CA SER A 12 -8.77 50.02 -6.21
C SER A 12 -9.26 48.57 -6.08
N LYS A 13 -10.53 48.31 -6.41
CA LYS A 13 -11.13 46.96 -6.29
C LYS A 13 -10.42 45.94 -7.19
N LYS A 14 -10.02 46.35 -8.40
CA LYS A 14 -9.35 45.47 -9.37
C LYS A 14 -7.97 45.03 -8.87
N GLU A 15 -7.19 45.94 -8.29
CA GLU A 15 -5.88 45.64 -7.72
C GLU A 15 -6.00 44.75 -6.47
N PHE A 16 -6.96 45.04 -5.59
CA PHE A 16 -7.24 44.19 -4.43
C PHE A 16 -7.63 42.77 -4.84
N GLN A 17 -8.48 42.61 -5.87
CA GLN A 17 -8.83 41.29 -6.40
C GLN A 17 -7.60 40.57 -6.98
N SER A 18 -6.75 41.27 -7.72
CA SER A 18 -5.51 40.70 -8.26
C SER A 18 -4.59 40.18 -7.16
N ILE A 19 -4.44 40.93 -6.05
CA ILE A 19 -3.61 40.52 -4.91
C ILE A 19 -4.23 39.30 -4.21
N LEU A 20 -5.55 39.24 -4.08
CA LEU A 20 -6.23 38.07 -3.53
C LEU A 20 -6.05 36.84 -4.42
N ASP A 21 -6.19 36.98 -5.73
CA ASP A 21 -6.05 35.88 -6.68
C ASP A 21 -4.60 35.35 -6.67
N GLU A 22 -3.60 36.24 -6.66
CA GLU A 22 -2.19 35.89 -6.52
C GLU A 22 -1.91 35.23 -5.16
N GLY A 23 -2.40 35.83 -4.07
CA GLY A 23 -2.24 35.34 -2.71
C GLY A 23 -2.89 33.98 -2.46
N MET A 24 -3.95 33.64 -3.22
CA MET A 24 -4.61 32.34 -3.16
C MET A 24 -3.98 31.29 -4.06
N THR A 25 -3.14 31.68 -5.03
CA THR A 25 -2.51 30.74 -5.95
C THR A 25 -1.52 29.82 -5.22
N MET A 26 -0.65 30.39 -4.37
CA MET A 26 0.35 29.63 -3.63
C MET A 26 -0.26 28.59 -2.66
N PRO A 27 -1.24 28.94 -1.80
CA PRO A 27 -1.91 27.96 -0.95
C PRO A 27 -2.63 26.85 -1.72
N ARG A 28 -3.20 27.15 -2.90
CA ARG A 28 -3.86 26.14 -3.75
C ARG A 28 -2.86 25.16 -4.32
N VAL A 29 -1.73 25.65 -4.83
CA VAL A 29 -0.64 24.78 -5.32
C VAL A 29 -0.10 23.93 -4.19
N ALA A 30 0.16 24.52 -3.02
CA ALA A 30 0.63 23.78 -1.85
C ALA A 30 -0.38 22.71 -1.41
N LEU A 31 -1.68 23.01 -1.40
CA LEU A 31 -2.73 22.04 -1.09
C LEU A 31 -2.74 20.89 -2.10
N GLN A 32 -2.63 21.19 -3.40
CA GLN A 32 -2.59 20.16 -4.43
C GLN A 32 -1.38 19.25 -4.25
N MET A 33 -0.19 19.81 -4.01
CA MET A 33 1.02 19.03 -3.74
C MET A 33 0.86 18.10 -2.53
N VAL A 34 0.21 18.56 -1.47
CA VAL A 34 -0.05 17.74 -0.27
C VAL A 34 -1.04 16.61 -0.58
N LEU A 35 -2.08 16.88 -1.39
CA LEU A 35 -3.04 15.85 -1.81
C LEU A 35 -2.36 14.78 -2.68
N ASP A 36 -1.54 15.19 -3.64
CA ASP A 36 -0.82 14.27 -4.52
C ASP A 36 0.17 13.41 -3.71
N ALA A 37 0.91 14.01 -2.78
CA ALA A 37 1.81 13.28 -1.88
C ALA A 37 1.07 12.28 -0.98
N ALA A 38 -0.14 12.62 -0.52
CA ALA A 38 -0.97 11.72 0.26
C ALA A 38 -1.47 10.53 -0.57
N ASP A 39 -1.84 10.75 -1.84
CA ASP A 39 -2.24 9.70 -2.77
C ASP A 39 -1.08 8.74 -3.07
N ASP A 40 0.11 9.27 -3.36
CA ASP A 40 1.33 8.47 -3.58
C ASP A 40 1.68 7.61 -2.36
N ALA A 41 1.58 8.19 -1.16
CA ALA A 41 1.79 7.46 0.08
C ALA A 41 0.74 6.34 0.26
N ALA A 42 -0.54 6.62 -0.01
CA ALA A 42 -1.61 5.62 0.05
C ALA A 42 -1.38 4.48 -0.96
N HIS A 43 -1.00 4.81 -2.19
CA HIS A 43 -0.70 3.84 -3.24
C HIS A 43 0.50 2.96 -2.89
N THR A 44 1.56 3.56 -2.33
CA THR A 44 2.75 2.83 -1.85
C THR A 44 2.39 1.86 -0.73
N MET A 45 1.59 2.28 0.25
CA MET A 45 1.11 1.41 1.31
C MET A 45 0.27 0.26 0.77
N ALA A 46 -0.70 0.54 -0.11
CA ALA A 46 -1.56 -0.47 -0.74
C ALA A 46 -0.73 -1.50 -1.53
N SER A 47 0.30 -1.05 -2.24
CA SER A 47 1.24 -1.91 -2.96
C SER A 47 2.03 -2.80 -2.00
N SER A 48 2.59 -2.24 -0.94
CA SER A 48 3.36 -3.01 0.07
C SER A 48 2.51 -4.09 0.75
N ILE A 49 1.26 -3.77 1.07
CA ILE A 49 0.31 -4.67 1.70
C ILE A 49 -0.06 -5.80 0.72
N SER A 50 -0.31 -5.45 -0.54
CA SER A 50 -0.59 -6.42 -1.61
C SER A 50 0.57 -7.39 -1.81
N MET A 51 1.81 -6.89 -1.86
CA MET A 51 3.02 -7.72 -1.95
C MET A 51 3.18 -8.65 -0.74
N ARG A 52 2.98 -8.13 0.48
CA ARG A 52 3.04 -8.93 1.72
C ARG A 52 1.98 -10.03 1.71
N ARG A 53 0.76 -9.71 1.28
CA ARG A 53 -0.34 -10.69 1.16
C ARG A 53 -0.03 -11.76 0.13
N ALA A 54 0.42 -11.36 -1.07
CA ALA A 54 0.79 -12.30 -2.12
C ALA A 54 1.90 -13.26 -1.65
N SER A 55 2.91 -12.72 -0.95
CA SER A 55 4.00 -13.51 -0.36
C SER A 55 3.49 -14.49 0.69
N TRP A 56 2.63 -14.03 1.60
CA TRP A 56 2.02 -14.89 2.62
C TRP A 56 1.14 -15.99 2.01
N LEU A 57 0.30 -15.65 1.03
CA LEU A 57 -0.52 -16.63 0.30
C LEU A 57 0.34 -17.66 -0.44
N LEU A 58 1.44 -17.24 -1.07
CA LEU A 58 2.35 -18.15 -1.76
C LEU A 58 3.00 -19.15 -0.78
N LEU A 59 3.35 -18.70 0.42
CA LEU A 59 3.97 -19.51 1.47
C LEU A 59 2.98 -20.37 2.26
N SER A 60 1.68 -20.04 2.21
CA SER A 60 0.63 -20.75 2.97
C SER A 60 0.38 -22.19 2.50
N GLY A 61 0.83 -22.58 1.30
CA GLY A 61 0.60 -23.91 0.75
C GLY A 61 -0.86 -24.18 0.34
N LEU A 62 -1.70 -23.16 0.31
CA LEU A 62 -3.09 -23.23 -0.13
C LEU A 62 -3.22 -23.58 -1.62
N SER A 63 -4.37 -24.13 -2.02
CA SER A 63 -4.68 -24.37 -3.43
C SER A 63 -4.79 -23.05 -4.20
N ALA A 64 -4.56 -23.08 -5.52
CA ALA A 64 -4.65 -21.89 -6.36
C ALA A 64 -6.04 -21.22 -6.29
N GLU A 65 -7.10 -22.03 -6.21
CA GLU A 65 -8.48 -21.54 -6.05
C GLU A 65 -8.67 -20.79 -4.72
N ALA A 66 -8.14 -21.34 -3.63
CA ALA A 66 -8.18 -20.69 -2.32
C ALA A 66 -7.39 -19.37 -2.33
N GLN A 67 -6.19 -19.38 -2.91
CA GLN A 67 -5.35 -18.18 -3.05
C GLN A 67 -6.05 -17.09 -3.86
N GLN A 68 -6.68 -17.44 -4.99
CA GLN A 68 -7.44 -16.49 -5.82
C GLN A 68 -8.61 -15.90 -5.03
N SER A 69 -9.39 -16.75 -4.37
CA SER A 69 -10.54 -16.32 -3.57
C SER A 69 -10.13 -15.37 -2.43
N MET A 70 -8.90 -15.50 -1.93
CA MET A 70 -8.35 -14.64 -0.89
C MET A 70 -7.76 -13.36 -1.46
N GLN A 71 -7.15 -13.35 -2.66
CA GLN A 71 -6.62 -12.13 -3.27
C GLN A 71 -7.71 -11.11 -3.60
N ASP A 72 -8.89 -11.57 -4.05
CA ASP A 72 -9.99 -10.71 -4.48
C ASP A 72 -10.74 -10.00 -3.33
N LEU A 73 -10.35 -10.26 -2.07
CA LEU A 73 -10.95 -9.62 -0.90
C LEU A 73 -10.37 -8.21 -0.68
N PRO A 74 -11.20 -7.17 -0.51
CA PRO A 74 -10.74 -5.82 -0.22
C PRO A 74 -10.03 -5.73 1.15
N PHE A 75 -9.12 -4.77 1.29
CA PHE A 75 -8.42 -4.52 2.54
C PHE A 75 -9.31 -3.75 3.53
N GLY A 76 -9.44 -4.26 4.76
CA GLY A 76 -10.22 -3.65 5.84
C GLY A 76 -9.52 -2.51 6.58
N GLY A 77 -8.40 -2.00 6.07
CA GLY A 77 -7.61 -0.91 6.66
C GLY A 77 -6.82 -1.27 7.92
N ARG A 78 -7.50 -1.79 8.97
CA ARG A 78 -6.91 -2.01 10.30
C ARG A 78 -6.17 -3.35 10.45
N THR A 79 -6.53 -4.35 9.65
CA THR A 79 -5.95 -5.69 9.66
C THR A 79 -5.52 -6.08 8.25
N LEU A 80 -4.47 -6.90 8.12
CA LEU A 80 -4.00 -7.44 6.82
C LEU A 80 -5.04 -8.35 6.13
N SER A 81 -6.18 -8.57 6.77
CA SER A 81 -7.29 -9.40 6.33
C SER A 81 -8.58 -8.82 6.85
N ALA A 82 -9.57 -8.65 5.95
CA ALA A 82 -10.93 -8.31 6.37
C ALA A 82 -11.51 -9.44 7.24
N GLU A 83 -12.51 -9.13 8.06
CA GLU A 83 -13.25 -10.12 8.86
C GLU A 83 -13.75 -11.31 8.01
N LYS A 84 -14.09 -11.02 6.75
CA LYS A 84 -14.48 -12.00 5.71
C LYS A 84 -13.38 -13.00 5.32
N THR A 85 -12.10 -12.70 5.58
CA THR A 85 -11.01 -13.64 5.33
C THR A 85 -11.05 -14.81 6.31
N ASP A 86 -11.41 -14.57 7.57
CA ASP A 86 -11.44 -15.61 8.60
C ASP A 86 -12.57 -16.61 8.33
N SER A 87 -13.74 -16.11 7.94
CA SER A 87 -14.85 -16.96 7.50
C SER A 87 -14.46 -17.82 6.29
N LYS A 88 -13.78 -17.25 5.28
CA LYS A 88 -13.30 -18.03 4.12
C LYS A 88 -12.26 -19.08 4.51
N LEU A 89 -11.38 -18.78 5.45
CA LEU A 89 -10.41 -19.75 5.98
C LEU A 89 -11.13 -20.91 6.68
N HIS A 90 -12.20 -20.60 7.41
CA HIS A 90 -13.03 -21.61 8.06
C HIS A 90 -13.77 -22.48 7.03
N ASP A 91 -14.42 -21.87 6.04
CA ASP A 91 -15.11 -22.59 4.95
C ASP A 91 -14.15 -23.51 4.18
N LEU A 92 -12.92 -23.03 3.92
CA LEU A 92 -11.90 -23.81 3.25
C LEU A 92 -11.42 -24.99 4.09
N LYS A 93 -11.25 -24.79 5.40
CA LYS A 93 -10.92 -25.85 6.36
C LYS A 93 -12.02 -26.92 6.33
N ASP A 94 -13.27 -26.52 6.40
CA ASP A 94 -14.41 -27.43 6.44
C ASP A 94 -14.51 -28.23 5.12
N THR A 95 -14.35 -27.56 3.97
CA THR A 95 -14.28 -28.21 2.65
C THR A 95 -13.13 -29.22 2.57
N CYS A 96 -11.95 -28.88 3.09
CA CYS A 96 -10.80 -29.78 3.16
C CYS A 96 -11.08 -31.00 4.04
N THR A 97 -11.75 -30.81 5.20
CA THR A 97 -12.16 -31.94 6.05
C THR A 97 -13.15 -32.85 5.33
N THR A 98 -14.15 -32.30 4.62
CA THR A 98 -15.10 -33.08 3.83
C THR A 98 -14.39 -33.87 2.72
N LEU A 99 -13.48 -33.25 1.97
CA LEU A 99 -12.70 -33.94 0.94
C LEU A 99 -11.83 -35.07 1.49
N LYS A 100 -11.27 -34.90 2.69
CA LYS A 100 -10.55 -35.96 3.40
C LYS A 100 -11.48 -37.12 3.78
N THR A 101 -12.66 -36.83 4.31
CA THR A 101 -13.66 -37.85 4.67
C THR A 101 -14.14 -38.63 3.45
N LEU A 102 -14.25 -38.00 2.29
CA LEU A 102 -14.65 -38.64 1.03
C LEU A 102 -13.51 -39.42 0.33
N CYS A 103 -12.29 -39.46 0.90
CA CYS A 103 -11.09 -40.03 0.26
C CYS A 103 -10.76 -39.43 -1.12
N LEU A 104 -11.27 -38.24 -1.43
CA LEU A 104 -11.00 -37.54 -2.70
C LEU A 104 -9.76 -36.64 -2.61
N TYR A 105 -9.19 -36.48 -1.41
CA TYR A 105 -8.03 -35.65 -1.19
C TYR A 105 -6.72 -36.39 -1.54
N VAL A 106 -6.04 -35.93 -2.59
CA VAL A 106 -4.66 -36.32 -2.88
C VAL A 106 -3.74 -35.24 -2.28
N PRO A 107 -2.91 -35.57 -1.27
CA PRO A 107 -1.95 -34.61 -0.73
C PRO A 107 -1.03 -34.10 -1.82
N ALA A 108 -0.85 -32.78 -1.88
CA ALA A 108 0.14 -32.20 -2.79
C ALA A 108 1.53 -32.76 -2.46
N PRO A 109 2.36 -33.10 -3.47
CA PRO A 109 3.74 -33.52 -3.25
C PRO A 109 4.47 -32.50 -2.39
N ALA A 110 5.23 -32.96 -1.40
CA ALA A 110 5.99 -32.10 -0.50
C ALA A 110 6.86 -31.12 -1.31
N ARG A 111 6.49 -29.83 -1.32
CA ARG A 111 7.29 -28.81 -1.97
C ARG A 111 8.63 -28.73 -1.23
N LYS A 112 9.74 -28.94 -1.96
CA LYS A 112 11.07 -28.60 -1.47
C LYS A 112 11.05 -27.12 -1.11
N TRP A 113 11.22 -26.82 0.18
CA TRP A 113 11.21 -25.46 0.69
C TRP A 113 12.21 -24.61 -0.09
N PHE A 114 11.72 -23.50 -0.66
CA PHE A 114 12.60 -22.50 -1.25
C PHE A 114 13.51 -21.99 -0.15
N LYS A 115 14.80 -22.32 -0.22
CA LYS A 115 15.82 -21.62 0.56
C LYS A 115 15.77 -20.17 0.10
N LEU A 116 15.23 -19.28 0.92
CA LEU A 116 15.35 -17.84 0.73
C LEU A 116 16.85 -17.56 0.56
N GLN A 117 17.27 -17.10 -0.63
CA GLN A 117 18.66 -16.70 -0.83
C GLN A 117 18.94 -15.58 0.17
N GLN A 118 19.73 -15.91 1.18
CA GLN A 118 20.22 -14.96 2.15
C GLN A 118 21.06 -13.93 1.38
N PRO A 119 20.82 -12.61 1.53
CA PRO A 119 21.62 -11.59 0.88
C PRO A 119 23.08 -11.81 1.27
N GLN A 120 23.91 -12.09 0.26
CA GLN A 120 25.33 -12.27 0.46
C GLN A 120 25.89 -10.89 0.81
N ASP A 121 26.22 -10.71 2.08
CA ASP A 121 26.77 -9.50 2.66
C ASP A 121 28.11 -9.20 1.98
N GLN A 122 28.10 -8.42 0.90
CA GLN A 122 29.29 -7.92 0.24
C GLN A 122 29.83 -6.76 1.07
N GLY A 123 30.61 -7.11 2.10
CA GLY A 123 31.45 -6.17 2.81
C GLY A 123 32.44 -5.49 1.85
N SER A 124 32.09 -4.29 1.39
CA SER A 124 33.03 -3.37 0.76
C SER A 124 33.61 -2.49 1.85
N GLN A 125 34.81 -2.83 2.34
CA GLN A 125 35.62 -1.91 3.14
C GLN A 125 36.08 -0.75 2.24
N PRO A 126 35.83 0.53 2.60
CA PRO A 126 36.51 1.65 1.97
C PRO A 126 37.94 1.72 2.52
N GLN A 127 38.91 1.47 1.64
CA GLN A 127 40.32 1.72 1.87
C GLN A 127 40.53 3.24 1.96
N GLN A 128 40.76 3.75 3.17
CA GLN A 128 41.14 5.15 3.40
C GLN A 128 42.61 5.32 3.02
N ASP A 129 42.86 6.02 1.91
CA ASP A 129 44.18 6.57 1.60
C ASP A 129 44.50 7.73 2.55
N GLN A 130 45.62 7.61 3.27
CA GLN A 130 46.22 8.71 4.02
C GLN A 130 47.14 9.54 3.12
N PRO A 131 47.16 10.89 3.25
CA PRO A 131 48.12 11.73 2.57
C PRO A 131 49.44 11.84 3.37
N HIS A 132 50.56 11.60 2.70
CA HIS A 132 51.90 11.89 3.21
C HIS A 132 52.16 13.41 3.26
N LYS A 133 52.71 13.87 4.39
CA LYS A 133 53.42 15.14 4.52
C LYS A 133 54.89 14.96 4.18
#